data_AF-A0A1F5CQH5-F1
#
_entry.id   AF-A0A1F5CQH5-F1
#
_cell.length_a   1.000
_cell.length_b   1.000
_cell.length_c   1.000
_cell.angle_alpha   90.00
_cell.angle_beta   90.00
_cell.angle_gamma   90.00
#
_symmetry.space_group_name_H-M   'P 1'
#
loop_
_entity.id
_entity.type
_entity.pdbx_description
1 polymer ?
#
loop_
_entity_poly.entity_id
_entity_poly.type
_entity_poly.pdbx_seq_one_letter_code
_entity_poly.pdbx_strand_id
1 'polypeptide(L)'
;MSFHEWLKIVKSHGVEQTVSGLNELYIKRRSDGSCVFLRNFPNAFACELQFVKPRACQIWPFRILIEPKFGLSREAIYNHGEDTLFVYADPMCSGLKYGMPTWEFANNTLKEFVEISMGLRQSQYKTTANLGLPARTFCKESFLRRL
;
A
#
# COMPACT_ATOMS: atom_id res chain seq x y z
N MET A 1 -10.56 -3.00 3.50
CA MET A 1 -10.47 -4.23 2.67
C MET A 1 -11.89 -4.68 2.31
N SER A 2 -12.10 -5.27 1.12
CA SER A 2 -13.43 -5.79 0.74
C SER A 2 -13.79 -7.06 1.53
N PHE A 3 -15.08 -7.37 1.62
CA PHE A 3 -15.54 -8.58 2.29
C PHE A 3 -14.98 -9.86 1.64
N HIS A 4 -14.89 -9.90 0.31
CA HIS A 4 -14.33 -11.05 -0.41
C HIS A 4 -12.84 -11.28 -0.13
N GLU A 5 -12.04 -10.21 -0.07
CA GLU A 5 -10.62 -10.30 0.29
C GLU A 5 -10.46 -10.76 1.75
N TRP A 6 -11.27 -10.21 2.65
CA TRP A 6 -11.29 -10.60 4.06
C TRP A 6 -11.61 -12.08 4.22
N LEU A 7 -12.65 -12.58 3.54
CA LEU A 7 -13.01 -14.00 3.57
C LEU A 7 -11.86 -14.91 3.11
N LYS A 8 -11.10 -14.51 2.07
CA LYS A 8 -9.94 -15.28 1.60
C LYS A 8 -8.86 -15.37 2.68
N ILE A 9 -8.58 -14.27 3.38
CA ILE A 9 -7.61 -14.24 4.49
C ILE A 9 -8.10 -15.12 5.63
N VAL A 10 -9.34 -14.93 6.10
CA VAL A 10 -9.88 -15.67 7.25
C VAL A 10 -9.87 -17.18 6.99
N LYS A 11 -10.24 -17.63 5.79
CA LYS A 11 -10.21 -19.05 5.41
C LYS A 11 -8.82 -19.68 5.44
N SER A 12 -7.77 -18.90 5.19
CA SER A 12 -6.40 -19.41 5.04
C SER A 12 -5.50 -19.14 6.24
N HIS A 13 -5.76 -18.07 6.99
CA HIS A 13 -4.88 -17.57 8.05
C HIS A 13 -5.59 -17.33 9.40
N GLY A 14 -6.90 -17.55 9.49
CA GLY A 14 -7.68 -17.34 10.71
C GLY A 14 -8.18 -15.90 10.89
N VAL A 15 -9.24 -15.76 11.67
CA VAL A 15 -9.92 -14.46 11.92
C VAL A 15 -9.10 -13.55 12.83
N GLU A 16 -8.26 -14.12 13.69
CA GLU A 16 -7.42 -13.43 14.67
C GLU A 16 -6.31 -12.56 14.05
N GLN A 17 -6.06 -12.73 12.75
CA GLN A 17 -5.16 -11.88 11.95
C GLN A 17 -5.85 -10.63 11.40
N THR A 18 -7.14 -10.45 11.68
CA THR A 18 -7.95 -9.33 11.18
C THR A 18 -8.57 -8.53 12.33
N VAL A 19 -9.01 -7.31 12.02
CA VAL A 19 -9.74 -6.42 12.94
C VAL A 19 -10.92 -5.83 12.19
N SER A 20 -12.11 -5.86 12.80
CA SER A 20 -13.31 -5.19 12.30
C SER A 20 -13.51 -3.86 13.02
N GLY A 21 -13.59 -2.76 12.28
CA GLY A 21 -14.13 -1.49 12.75
C GLY A 21 -15.64 -1.39 12.50
N LEU A 22 -16.22 -0.21 12.71
CA LEU A 22 -17.65 0.07 12.52
C LEU A 22 -18.15 -0.35 11.11
N ASN A 23 -17.41 0.02 10.06
CA ASN A 23 -17.75 -0.28 8.66
C ASN A 23 -16.54 -0.72 7.81
N GLU A 24 -15.40 -1.03 8.44
CA GLU A 24 -14.16 -1.32 7.73
C GLU A 24 -13.48 -2.58 8.27
N LEU A 25 -12.86 -3.33 7.35
CA LEU A 25 -12.10 -4.54 7.64
C LEU A 25 -10.61 -4.25 7.44
N TYR A 26 -9.82 -4.61 8.45
CA TYR A 26 -8.38 -4.35 8.49
C TYR A 26 -7.59 -5.63 8.75
N ILE A 27 -6.34 -5.61 8.30
CA ILE A 27 -5.33 -6.55 8.76
C ILE A 27 -4.81 -6.06 10.11
N LYS A 28 -4.65 -6.99 11.06
CA LYS A 28 -4.13 -6.70 12.39
C LYS A 28 -2.68 -6.21 12.32
N ARG A 29 -2.31 -5.31 13.22
CA ARG A 29 -0.91 -4.92 13.46
C ARG A 29 -0.42 -5.53 14.76
N ARG A 30 0.88 -5.80 14.83
CA ARG A 30 1.58 -6.20 16.06
C ARG A 30 1.73 -4.99 16.99
N SER A 31 2.16 -5.24 18.22
CA SER A 31 2.41 -4.20 19.23
C SER A 31 3.47 -3.17 18.80
N ASP A 32 4.41 -3.57 17.95
CA ASP A 32 5.43 -2.68 17.34
C ASP A 32 4.90 -1.86 16.14
N GLY A 33 3.62 -2.00 15.80
CA GLY A 33 2.99 -1.35 14.65
C GLY A 33 3.23 -2.06 13.30
N SER A 34 4.04 -3.12 13.24
CA SER A 34 4.25 -3.90 12.02
C SER A 34 3.02 -4.72 11.64
N CYS A 35 2.89 -5.08 10.36
CA CYS A 35 1.81 -5.95 9.89
C CYS A 35 2.01 -7.38 10.41
N VAL A 36 0.93 -8.06 10.85
CA VAL A 36 1.01 -9.47 11.32
C VAL A 36 1.54 -10.45 10.27
N PHE A 37 1.39 -10.12 8.99
CA PHE A 37 1.91 -10.92 7.86
C PHE A 37 3.30 -10.49 7.39
N LEU A 38 3.93 -9.51 8.04
CA LEU A 38 5.33 -9.16 7.75
C LEU A 38 6.25 -10.18 8.42
N ARG A 39 7.05 -10.89 7.62
CA ARG A 39 8.07 -11.83 8.09
C ARG A 39 9.46 -11.28 7.86
N ASN A 40 10.33 -11.53 8.83
CA ASN A 40 11.74 -11.21 8.74
C ASN A 40 12.51 -12.47 8.30
N PHE A 41 13.25 -12.35 7.22
CA PHE A 41 14.22 -13.31 6.74
C PHE A 41 15.62 -12.70 6.92
N PRO A 42 16.69 -13.50 7.01
CA PRO A 42 18.03 -13.00 7.33
C PRO A 42 18.50 -11.76 6.53
N ASN A 43 18.04 -11.60 5.28
CA ASN A 43 18.41 -10.49 4.41
C ASN A 43 17.22 -9.66 3.88
N ALA A 44 15.99 -9.97 4.28
CA ALA A 44 14.80 -9.35 3.68
C ALA A 44 13.57 -9.44 4.57
N PHE A 45 12.68 -8.46 4.45
CA PHE A 45 11.32 -8.59 4.95
C PHE A 45 10.39 -8.96 3.80
N ALA A 46 9.47 -9.90 4.00
CA ALA A 46 8.44 -10.21 3.01
C ALA A 46 7.06 -10.39 3.63
N CYS A 47 6.04 -10.21 2.80
CA CYS A 47 4.64 -10.36 3.19
C CYS A 47 4.18 -11.79 2.89
N GLU A 48 3.60 -12.49 3.86
CA GLU A 48 3.06 -13.84 3.64
C GLU A 48 1.89 -13.86 2.66
N LEU A 49 1.13 -12.76 2.60
CA LEU A 49 0.00 -12.64 1.68
C LEU A 49 0.42 -12.31 0.25
N GLN A 50 1.70 -12.42 -0.13
CA GLN A 50 2.26 -11.90 -1.38
C GLN A 50 1.39 -12.12 -2.63
N PHE A 51 0.83 -13.32 -2.80
CA PHE A 51 0.01 -13.71 -3.96
C PHE A 51 -1.50 -13.45 -3.79
N VAL A 52 -1.95 -13.16 -2.58
CA VAL A 52 -3.35 -12.91 -2.22
C VAL A 52 -3.52 -11.59 -1.49
N LYS A 53 -2.60 -10.64 -1.72
CA LYS A 53 -2.61 -9.33 -1.07
C LYS A 53 -3.92 -8.63 -1.40
N PRO A 54 -4.68 -8.18 -0.39
CA PRO A 54 -5.78 -7.26 -0.64
C PRO A 54 -5.29 -6.01 -1.36
N ARG A 55 -6.14 -5.41 -2.19
CA ARG A 55 -5.87 -4.18 -2.93
C ARG A 55 -5.37 -3.06 -2.02
N ALA A 56 -5.96 -2.92 -0.84
CA ALA A 56 -5.52 -1.93 0.16
C ALA A 56 -4.07 -2.18 0.63
N CYS A 57 -3.63 -3.43 0.71
CA CYS A 57 -2.25 -3.78 1.04
C CYS A 57 -1.29 -3.61 -0.15
N GLN A 58 -1.79 -3.68 -1.37
CA GLN A 58 -1.00 -3.42 -2.58
C GLN A 58 -0.64 -1.94 -2.76
N ILE A 59 -1.45 -1.03 -2.22
CA ILE A 59 -1.22 0.43 -2.33
C ILE A 59 -0.77 1.08 -1.02
N TRP A 60 -0.70 0.31 0.08
CA TRP A 60 -0.18 0.80 1.35
C TRP A 60 1.22 1.41 1.18
N PRO A 61 1.56 2.57 1.79
CA PRO A 61 0.80 3.35 2.78
C PRO A 61 -0.12 4.42 2.16
N PHE A 62 -0.38 4.37 0.86
CA PHE A 62 -1.08 5.43 0.17
C PHE A 62 -2.60 5.20 0.16
N ARG A 63 -3.34 6.29 0.35
CA ARG A 63 -4.79 6.39 0.11
C ARG A 63 -4.97 7.21 -1.16
N ILE A 64 -5.56 6.60 -2.17
CA ILE A 64 -5.82 7.23 -3.46
C ILE A 64 -7.33 7.41 -3.57
N LEU A 65 -7.74 8.67 -3.73
CA LEU A 65 -9.12 9.10 -3.66
C LEU A 65 -9.49 9.91 -4.91
N ILE A 66 -10.76 9.83 -5.30
CA ILE A 66 -11.30 10.62 -6.43
C ILE A 66 -11.65 12.04 -5.96
N GLU A 67 -11.92 12.20 -4.67
CA GLU A 67 -12.23 13.48 -4.03
C GLU A 67 -11.24 13.78 -2.90
N PRO A 68 -10.89 15.06 -2.67
CA PRO A 68 -10.00 15.45 -1.60
C PRO A 68 -10.71 15.32 -0.25
N LYS A 69 -10.32 14.33 0.56
CA LYS A 69 -10.92 14.10 1.89
C LYS A 69 -10.12 14.67 3.06
N PHE A 70 -8.86 15.03 2.83
CA PHE A 70 -7.96 15.52 3.87
C PHE A 70 -7.40 16.90 3.49
N GLY A 71 -6.73 17.54 4.44
CA GLY A 71 -6.01 18.80 4.18
C GLY A 71 -4.95 18.64 3.08
N LEU A 72 -4.41 19.76 2.60
CA LEU A 72 -3.41 19.79 1.52
C LEU A 72 -3.91 19.21 0.20
N SER A 73 -5.16 19.49 -0.14
CA SER A 73 -5.76 18.95 -1.36
C SER A 73 -4.99 19.33 -2.62
N ARG A 74 -4.30 20.49 -2.64
CA ARG A 74 -3.47 20.94 -3.77
C ARG A 74 -2.20 20.11 -3.92
N GLU A 75 -1.56 19.76 -2.81
CA GLU A 75 -0.34 18.96 -2.77
C GLU A 75 -0.62 17.47 -3.03
N ALA A 76 -1.84 17.02 -2.76
CA ALA A 76 -2.28 15.65 -3.00
C ALA A 76 -2.66 15.36 -4.46
N ILE A 77 -2.76 16.38 -5.33
CA ILE A 77 -3.18 16.22 -6.72
C ILE A 77 -2.20 15.31 -7.48
N TYR A 78 -2.77 14.28 -8.11
CA TYR A 78 -2.08 13.41 -9.05
C TYR A 78 -2.93 13.28 -10.32
N ASN A 79 -2.38 13.71 -11.45
CA ASN A 79 -3.06 13.60 -12.74
C ASN A 79 -2.62 12.32 -13.45
N HIS A 80 -3.60 11.49 -13.81
CA HIS A 80 -3.39 10.26 -14.57
C HIS A 80 -4.24 10.29 -15.83
N GLY A 81 -3.66 10.74 -16.95
CA GLY A 81 -4.44 10.99 -18.17
C GLY A 81 -5.43 12.13 -17.95
N GLU A 82 -6.72 11.84 -18.12
CA GLU A 82 -7.82 12.79 -17.90
C GLU A 82 -8.34 12.77 -16.44
N ASP A 83 -7.93 11.78 -15.65
CA ASP A 83 -8.38 11.64 -14.26
C ASP A 83 -7.49 12.44 -13.31
N THR A 84 -8.13 13.25 -12.46
CA THR A 84 -7.48 13.89 -11.30
C THR A 84 -7.81 13.09 -10.04
N LEU A 85 -6.75 12.63 -9.37
CA LEU A 85 -6.83 11.86 -8.13
C LEU A 85 -6.11 12.60 -7.00
N PHE A 86 -6.39 12.18 -5.77
CA PHE A 86 -5.77 12.72 -4.57
C PHE A 86 -5.04 11.60 -3.83
N VAL A 87 -3.71 11.72 -3.73
CA VAL A 87 -2.83 10.73 -3.12
C VAL A 87 -2.36 11.24 -1.76
N TYR A 88 -2.70 10.49 -0.70
CA TYR A 88 -2.31 10.78 0.67
C TYR A 88 -1.48 9.64 1.24
N ALA A 89 -0.44 9.95 2.00
CA ALA A 89 0.33 8.95 2.74
C ALA A 89 -0.19 8.80 4.17
N ASP A 90 -0.32 7.56 4.64
CA ASP A 90 -0.72 7.26 6.01
C ASP A 90 0.46 7.48 6.98
N PRO A 91 0.41 8.46 7.91
CA PRO A 91 1.53 8.85 8.75
C PRO A 91 1.96 7.75 9.74
N MET A 92 1.14 6.71 9.94
CA MET A 92 1.48 5.56 10.78
C MET A 92 2.51 4.63 10.13
N CYS A 93 2.89 4.88 8.88
CA CYS A 93 4.01 4.21 8.23
C CYS A 93 5.35 4.74 8.76
N SER A 94 6.05 3.93 9.55
CA SER A 94 7.42 4.24 9.99
C SER A 94 8.45 4.30 8.85
N GLY A 95 8.12 3.73 7.69
CA GLY A 95 8.95 3.79 6.48
C GLY A 95 8.76 5.04 5.63
N LEU A 96 7.82 5.93 5.98
CA LEU A 96 7.64 7.19 5.25
C LEU A 96 8.80 8.14 5.53
N LYS A 97 9.30 8.74 4.46
CA LYS A 97 10.14 9.93 4.53
C LYS A 97 9.40 11.08 3.81
N TYR A 98 9.59 12.33 4.23
CA TYR A 98 8.83 13.49 3.71
C TYR A 98 9.67 14.46 2.87
N GLY A 99 9.13 14.92 1.72
CA GLY A 99 9.69 15.99 0.84
C GLY A 99 9.49 15.75 -0.69
N MET A 100 10.47 16.06 -1.58
CA MET A 100 10.52 15.70 -3.03
C MET A 100 10.79 14.22 -3.44
N PRO A 101 9.81 13.51 -4.04
CA PRO A 101 10.01 12.12 -4.46
C PRO A 101 11.09 11.98 -5.52
N THR A 102 11.71 10.80 -5.56
CA THR A 102 12.59 10.43 -6.67
C THR A 102 11.77 10.31 -7.95
N TRP A 103 12.41 10.53 -9.09
CA TRP A 103 11.77 10.36 -10.40
C TRP A 103 11.24 8.94 -10.58
N GLU A 104 11.99 7.93 -10.13
CA GLU A 104 11.58 6.52 -10.20
C GLU A 104 10.30 6.27 -9.39
N PHE A 105 10.22 6.79 -8.16
CA PHE A 105 9.03 6.63 -7.35
C PHE A 105 7.82 7.30 -7.99
N ALA A 106 7.96 8.56 -8.39
CA ALA A 106 6.84 9.34 -8.94
C ALA A 106 6.29 8.76 -10.24
N ASN A 107 7.17 8.28 -11.14
CA ASN A 107 6.77 7.84 -12.48
C ASN A 107 6.51 6.33 -12.61
N ASN A 108 7.09 5.50 -11.73
CA ASN A 108 6.90 4.05 -11.79
C ASN A 108 6.06 3.54 -10.63
N THR A 109 6.51 3.78 -9.40
CA THR A 109 5.90 3.18 -8.20
C THR A 109 4.53 3.78 -7.89
N LEU A 110 4.44 5.11 -7.87
CA LEU A 110 3.19 5.80 -7.60
C LEU A 110 2.19 5.59 -8.73
N LYS A 111 2.66 5.55 -9.98
CA LYS A 111 1.85 5.17 -11.14
C LYS A 111 1.24 3.79 -10.97
N GLU A 112 2.03 2.79 -10.56
CA GLU A 112 1.52 1.45 -10.28
C GLU A 112 0.44 1.45 -9.18
N PHE A 113 0.62 2.22 -8.10
CA PHE A 113 -0.40 2.33 -7.07
C PHE A 113 -1.69 2.96 -7.58
N VAL A 114 -1.58 4.01 -8.38
CA VAL A 114 -2.73 4.67 -9.01
C VAL A 114 -3.47 3.70 -9.92
N GLU A 115 -2.78 3.01 -10.83
CA GLU A 115 -3.38 1.99 -11.70
C GLU A 115 -4.07 0.87 -10.91
N ILE A 116 -3.45 0.40 -9.82
CA ILE A 116 -4.06 -0.59 -8.93
C ILE A 116 -5.31 -0.02 -8.25
N SER A 117 -5.28 1.23 -7.78
CA SER A 117 -6.43 1.89 -7.12
C SER A 117 -7.59 2.22 -8.07
N MET A 118 -7.31 2.36 -9.36
CA MET A 118 -8.30 2.52 -10.43
C MET A 118 -8.81 1.18 -10.96
N GLY A 119 -8.04 0.10 -10.78
CA GLY A 119 -8.43 -1.26 -11.18
C GLY A 119 -7.94 -1.61 -12.58
N LEU A 120 -7.11 -0.74 -13.16
CA LEU A 120 -6.41 -0.94 -14.43
C LEU A 120 -5.33 -2.02 -14.31
N ARG A 121 -4.86 -2.28 -13.08
CA ARG A 121 -3.83 -3.27 -12.77
C ARG A 121 -4.22 -4.08 -11.54
N GLN A 122 -4.00 -5.40 -11.59
CA GLN A 122 -4.26 -6.30 -10.44
C GLN A 122 -2.98 -6.74 -9.70
N SER A 123 -1.84 -6.74 -10.39
CA SER A 123 -0.57 -7.25 -9.84
C SER A 123 0.35 -6.11 -9.41
N GLN A 124 0.96 -6.27 -8.24
CA GLN A 124 1.97 -5.37 -7.68
C GLN A 124 3.37 -5.92 -8.02
N TYR A 125 4.19 -5.13 -8.71
CA TYR A 125 5.54 -5.54 -9.12
C TYR A 125 6.64 -4.68 -8.49
N LYS A 126 6.40 -3.38 -8.31
CA LYS A 126 7.42 -2.38 -7.94
C LYS A 126 7.68 -2.27 -6.44
N THR A 127 6.78 -2.78 -5.61
CA THR A 127 6.82 -2.63 -4.14
C THR A 127 6.70 -3.96 -3.40
N THR A 128 7.24 -5.02 -3.99
CA THR A 128 7.28 -6.36 -3.41
C THR A 128 8.71 -6.74 -3.05
N ALA A 129 8.88 -7.45 -1.93
CA ALA A 129 10.18 -7.94 -1.50
C ALA A 129 10.81 -8.84 -2.57
N ASN A 130 12.06 -8.56 -2.94
CA ASN A 130 12.84 -9.42 -3.83
C ASN A 130 13.37 -10.61 -3.02
N LEU A 131 12.68 -11.74 -3.09
CA LEU A 131 13.03 -12.99 -2.40
C LEU A 131 14.00 -13.89 -3.20
N GLY A 132 14.65 -13.38 -4.26
CA GLY A 132 15.53 -14.18 -5.12
C GLY A 132 14.81 -14.99 -6.20
N LEU A 133 13.51 -14.74 -6.41
CA LEU A 133 12.72 -15.15 -7.58
C LEU A 133 12.43 -13.91 -8.43
N PRO A 134 12.33 -13.98 -9.78
CA PRO A 134 12.43 -12.81 -10.63
C PRO A 134 11.20 -11.88 -10.52
N ALA A 135 11.23 -10.91 -9.62
CA ALA A 135 10.54 -9.64 -9.73
C ALA A 135 11.22 -8.59 -8.84
N ARG A 136 11.47 -7.43 -9.45
CA ARG A 136 12.40 -6.40 -9.00
C ARG A 136 11.76 -5.38 -8.03
N THR A 137 12.45 -5.23 -6.90
CA THR A 137 12.64 -4.03 -6.08
C THR A 137 11.68 -3.75 -4.90
N PHE A 138 12.35 -3.46 -3.79
CA PHE A 138 11.86 -2.95 -2.50
C PHE A 138 11.23 -1.57 -2.62
N CYS A 139 10.37 -1.25 -1.65
CA CYS A 139 10.04 0.13 -1.30
C CYS A 139 11.28 0.83 -0.72
N LYS A 140 12.19 1.29 -1.59
CA LYS A 140 13.15 2.34 -1.27
C LYS A 140 12.61 3.64 -1.84
N GLU A 141 12.30 4.53 -0.91
CA GLU A 141 12.09 5.97 -1.11
C GLU A 141 10.80 6.34 -1.84
N SER A 142 9.83 6.76 -1.04
CA SER A 142 8.50 7.10 -1.48
C SER A 142 8.00 8.22 -0.60
N PHE A 143 7.94 9.40 -1.19
CA PHE A 143 8.02 10.69 -0.52
C PHE A 143 6.82 11.50 -1.03
N LEU A 144 5.97 11.94 -0.12
CA LEU A 144 4.95 12.96 -0.38
C LEU A 144 5.30 14.13 0.54
N ARG A 145 5.37 15.34 -0.02
CA ARG A 145 5.67 16.56 0.72
C ARG A 145 4.65 16.72 1.86
N ARG A 146 5.13 17.10 3.04
CA ARG A 146 4.31 17.34 4.23
C ARG A 146 3.72 18.75 4.17
N LEU A 147 2.46 18.85 4.62
CA LEU A 147 1.73 19.99 5.21
C LEU A 147 2.17 21.41 4.81
#